data_AF-A0A4Y3VMT7-F1
#
_entry.id   AF-A0A4Y3VMT7-F1
#
_cell.length_a   1.000
_cell.length_b   1.000
_cell.length_c   1.000
_cell.angle_alpha   90.00
_cell.angle_beta   90.00
_cell.angle_gamma   90.00
#
_symmetry.space_group_name_H-M   'P 1'
#
loop_
_entity.id
_entity.type
_entity.pdbx_description
1 polymer ?
#
loop_
_entity_poly.entity_id
_entity_poly.type
_entity_poly.pdbx_seq_one_letter_code
_entity_poly.pdbx_strand_id
1 'polypeptide(L)'
;MPTSATSVPSAADTPSTTATTVDTHDPQTSRSPSAPLTGRPVRTAVIGTGGIARGCHLPALTRLAEEGETEVVAAVDIDRAAVEAFCAEGGIPHAYTDMNRMLREQRPDLVTICTPPTLHREQTIAALRAGAWVWCEKPPVPTLADFDAVEAAEGPAGGPYASIVFQHRFGSGAAHVRRLLAEQAMGRPLVAHCQTTWYRNAAYYAVPWRGRWQTEGGGPAMGHGIHQMDLLLDLLGPWSEVRAMAGRLVHDVETEDVSTALVRFENGTMATVVNSVLSPDEVSRIRVDCERATVELTHLYGHANDDWRITPAPDVPAEEAALWRDFGPDVPSSHLAQLRELVASMRAGERPRSSGPDGRKSLELITALYKSAFTDTTVSRGEIGPGDPYYTALHGGAPGWAPVVAEAAANQEVPA
;
A
#
# COMPACT_ATOMS: atom_id res chain seq x y z
N MET A 1 -48.19 53.76 -43.33
CA MET A 1 -49.65 53.61 -43.53
C MET A 1 -50.01 52.20 -43.08
N PRO A 2 -50.99 52.03 -42.19
CA PRO A 2 -50.96 52.46 -40.79
C PRO A 2 -51.26 51.24 -39.87
N THR A 3 -51.15 51.25 -38.54
CA THR A 3 -51.70 52.20 -37.58
C THR A 3 -50.90 52.26 -36.28
N SER A 4 -50.71 53.51 -35.86
CA SER A 4 -50.13 54.09 -34.66
C SER A 4 -51.15 54.33 -33.56
N ALA A 5 -50.71 54.32 -32.29
CA ALA A 5 -51.15 55.23 -31.20
C ALA A 5 -50.25 54.98 -29.95
N THR A 6 -49.29 55.85 -29.60
CA THR A 6 -49.31 56.93 -28.54
C THR A 6 -49.61 56.45 -27.11
N SER A 7 -49.04 56.91 -26.00
CA SER A 7 -47.77 57.53 -25.56
C SER A 7 -47.92 57.85 -24.05
N VAL A 8 -47.07 57.28 -23.17
CA VAL A 8 -46.37 57.78 -21.93
C VAL A 8 -47.13 58.65 -20.86
N PRO A 9 -46.69 58.85 -19.57
CA PRO A 9 -45.85 58.10 -18.57
C PRO A 9 -46.55 57.89 -17.19
N SER A 10 -45.91 57.19 -16.22
CA SER A 10 -45.75 57.70 -14.83
C SER A 10 -44.99 56.73 -13.89
N ALA A 11 -44.02 57.32 -13.17
CA ALA A 11 -43.52 57.07 -11.80
C ALA A 11 -43.10 55.66 -11.33
N ALA A 12 -41.80 55.60 -11.03
CA ALA A 12 -41.15 55.00 -9.87
C ALA A 12 -42.00 54.14 -8.92
N ASP A 13 -41.57 52.89 -8.74
CA ASP A 13 -41.47 52.32 -7.40
C ASP A 13 -40.43 51.21 -7.37
N THR A 14 -39.56 51.27 -6.36
CA THR A 14 -38.47 50.32 -6.13
C THR A 14 -38.87 49.47 -4.94
N PRO A 15 -38.99 48.13 -5.03
CA PRO A 15 -39.08 47.31 -3.84
C PRO A 15 -37.70 46.79 -3.46
N SER A 16 -37.24 47.32 -2.34
CA SER A 16 -36.34 46.70 -1.37
C SER A 16 -36.40 45.17 -1.42
N THR A 17 -35.28 44.54 -1.76
CA THR A 17 -35.06 43.12 -1.50
C THR A 17 -34.11 43.03 -0.32
N THR A 18 -34.65 42.57 0.80
CA THR A 18 -33.96 42.23 2.03
C THR A 18 -32.80 41.29 1.75
N ALA A 19 -31.57 41.76 1.99
CA ALA A 19 -30.39 40.92 2.04
C ALA A 19 -30.46 40.03 3.28
N THR A 20 -30.85 38.77 3.09
CA THR A 20 -30.62 37.72 4.07
C THR A 20 -29.13 37.37 4.00
N THR A 21 -28.34 37.92 4.91
CA THR A 21 -26.96 37.49 5.15
C THR A 21 -26.99 36.03 5.57
N VAL A 22 -26.65 35.14 4.64
CA VAL A 22 -26.27 33.77 4.98
C VAL A 22 -24.85 33.86 5.54
N ASP A 23 -24.76 33.63 6.84
CA ASP A 23 -23.52 33.56 7.60
C ASP A 23 -22.76 32.30 7.16
N THR A 24 -21.91 32.42 6.14
CA THR A 24 -20.97 31.37 5.74
C THR A 24 -19.74 31.44 6.64
N HIS A 25 -19.88 31.02 7.89
CA HIS A 25 -18.74 30.61 8.71
C HIS A 25 -18.37 29.18 8.33
N ASP A 26 -17.48 29.04 7.34
CA ASP A 26 -16.66 27.84 7.19
C ASP A 26 -15.40 28.07 8.03
N PRO A 27 -15.24 27.46 9.22
CA PRO A 27 -13.98 27.52 9.94
C PRO A 27 -13.02 26.53 9.29
N GLN A 28 -12.49 26.88 8.12
CA GLN A 28 -11.18 26.39 7.71
C GLN A 28 -10.15 27.02 8.65
N THR A 29 -10.07 26.51 9.87
CA THR A 29 -8.89 26.73 10.71
C THR A 29 -7.75 25.95 10.05
N SER A 30 -7.06 26.59 9.10
CA SER A 30 -5.76 26.11 8.63
C SER A 30 -4.87 25.97 9.86
N ARG A 31 -4.57 24.73 10.24
CA ARG A 31 -3.74 24.44 11.40
C ARG A 31 -2.36 25.04 11.14
N SER A 32 -1.85 25.85 12.06
CA SER A 32 -0.42 26.20 12.09
C SER A 32 0.41 24.90 12.11
N PRO A 33 1.59 24.85 11.49
CA PRO A 33 2.43 23.64 11.49
C PRO A 33 2.59 23.12 12.92
N SER A 34 2.53 21.79 13.09
CA SER A 34 2.69 21.16 14.39
C SER A 34 3.97 21.67 15.06
N ALA A 35 3.92 21.87 16.38
CA ALA A 35 5.10 22.27 17.13
C ALA A 35 6.25 21.30 16.83
N PRO A 36 7.50 21.79 16.71
CA PRO A 36 8.65 20.95 16.35
C PRO A 36 8.67 19.66 17.17
N LEU A 37 8.85 18.51 16.51
CA LEU A 37 8.93 17.20 17.16
C LEU A 37 10.22 17.04 17.99
N THR A 38 11.11 18.03 17.97
CA THR A 38 12.39 18.02 18.68
C THR A 38 12.21 17.95 20.20
N GLY A 39 12.85 16.97 20.83
CA GLY A 39 12.93 16.87 22.29
C GLY A 39 11.70 16.29 22.98
N ARG A 40 10.73 15.72 22.24
CA ARG A 40 9.60 14.98 22.80
C ARG A 40 9.29 13.69 22.02
N PRO A 41 8.66 12.69 22.66
CA PRO A 41 8.10 11.54 21.96
C PRO A 41 7.05 11.96 20.91
N VAL A 42 6.99 11.21 19.81
CA VAL A 42 5.94 11.33 18.81
C VAL A 42 4.64 10.77 19.40
N ARG A 43 3.60 11.58 19.47
CA ARG A 43 2.29 11.14 20.00
C ARG A 43 1.57 10.35 18.93
N THR A 44 1.26 9.11 19.21
CA THR A 44 0.71 8.14 18.27
C THR A 44 -0.71 7.74 18.65
N ALA A 45 -1.55 7.46 17.67
CA ALA A 45 -2.85 6.83 17.90
C ALA A 45 -3.09 5.66 16.93
N VAL A 46 -3.82 4.65 17.39
CA VAL A 46 -4.14 3.44 16.63
C VAL A 46 -5.57 3.47 16.14
N ILE A 47 -5.78 3.31 14.82
CA ILE A 47 -7.10 3.25 14.19
C ILE A 47 -7.35 1.81 13.73
N GLY A 48 -8.33 1.14 14.35
CA GLY A 48 -8.60 -0.28 14.19
C GLY A 48 -7.75 -1.14 15.12
N THR A 49 -8.39 -1.99 15.92
CA THR A 49 -7.75 -2.75 17.01
C THR A 49 -7.73 -4.27 16.77
N GLY A 50 -7.80 -4.66 15.49
CA GLY A 50 -7.80 -6.04 15.04
C GLY A 50 -6.45 -6.75 15.16
N GLY A 51 -6.36 -7.93 14.57
CA GLY A 51 -5.20 -8.82 14.71
C GLY A 51 -3.86 -8.22 14.30
N ILE A 52 -3.81 -7.44 13.21
CA ILE A 52 -2.56 -6.78 12.75
C ILE A 52 -2.12 -5.67 13.72
N ALA A 53 -3.08 -4.94 14.30
CA ALA A 53 -2.79 -3.92 15.30
C ALA A 53 -2.17 -4.55 16.56
N ARG A 54 -2.76 -5.65 17.05
CA ARG A 54 -2.27 -6.37 18.24
C ARG A 54 -0.96 -7.09 18.00
N GLY A 55 -0.83 -7.78 16.87
CA GLY A 55 0.30 -8.66 16.59
C GLY A 55 1.54 -7.95 16.07
N CYS A 56 1.41 -6.76 15.46
CA CYS A 56 2.52 -6.11 14.77
C CYS A 56 2.69 -4.62 15.12
N HIS A 57 1.61 -3.82 15.08
CA HIS A 57 1.73 -2.37 15.31
C HIS A 57 1.94 -2.01 16.77
N LEU A 58 1.15 -2.58 17.68
CA LEU A 58 1.28 -2.32 19.11
C LEU A 58 2.65 -2.74 19.63
N PRO A 59 3.20 -3.94 19.31
CA PRO A 59 4.57 -4.29 19.69
C PRO A 59 5.63 -3.32 19.16
N ALA A 60 5.51 -2.86 17.91
CA ALA A 60 6.43 -1.88 17.33
C ALA A 60 6.36 -0.52 18.05
N LEU A 61 5.15 -0.04 18.31
CA LEU A 61 4.90 1.20 19.06
C LEU A 61 5.39 1.11 20.50
N THR A 62 5.13 0.00 21.20
CA THR A 62 5.62 -0.24 22.56
C THR A 62 7.13 -0.21 22.60
N ARG A 63 7.81 -0.88 21.66
CA ARG A 63 9.27 -0.90 21.62
C ARG A 63 9.86 0.49 21.41
N LEU A 64 9.29 1.30 20.53
CA LEU A 64 9.72 2.69 20.35
C LEU A 64 9.35 3.59 21.54
N ALA A 65 8.26 3.29 22.25
CA ALA A 65 7.90 4.01 23.47
C ALA A 65 8.88 3.75 24.61
N GLU A 66 9.36 2.51 24.76
CA GLU A 66 10.44 2.16 25.70
C GLU A 66 11.76 2.91 25.37
N GLU A 67 11.98 3.25 24.10
CA GLU A 67 13.12 4.05 23.65
C GLU A 67 12.90 5.57 23.79
N GLY A 68 11.71 5.99 24.24
CA GLY A 68 11.32 7.40 24.35
C GLY A 68 11.02 8.07 23.01
N GLU A 69 10.89 7.29 21.93
CA GLU A 69 10.64 7.80 20.58
C GLU A 69 9.16 8.06 20.31
N THR A 70 8.27 7.25 20.88
CA THR A 70 6.82 7.35 20.70
C THR A 70 6.04 7.32 22.01
N GLU A 71 4.81 7.79 21.99
CA GLU A 71 3.84 7.67 23.08
C GLU A 71 2.49 7.28 22.46
N VAL A 72 1.88 6.17 22.88
CA VAL A 72 0.55 5.77 22.38
C VAL A 72 -0.52 6.44 23.24
N VAL A 73 -1.14 7.50 22.71
CA VAL A 73 -2.08 8.33 23.47
C VAL A 73 -3.52 7.86 23.36
N ALA A 74 -3.88 7.15 22.28
CA ALA A 74 -5.23 6.68 22.08
C ALA A 74 -5.32 5.52 21.10
N ALA A 75 -6.42 4.77 21.19
CA ALA A 75 -6.87 3.87 20.14
C ALA A 75 -8.35 4.12 19.82
N VAL A 76 -8.76 3.77 18.61
CA VAL A 76 -10.15 3.83 18.17
C VAL A 76 -10.57 2.55 17.45
N ASP A 77 -11.74 2.04 17.81
CA ASP A 77 -12.45 0.98 17.09
C ASP A 77 -13.95 1.23 17.16
N ILE A 78 -14.71 0.80 16.15
CA ILE A 78 -16.17 0.89 16.18
C ILE A 78 -16.76 -0.02 17.26
N ASP A 79 -16.06 -1.11 17.60
CA ASP A 79 -16.41 -2.01 18.68
C ASP A 79 -15.78 -1.51 20.00
N ARG A 80 -16.65 -1.03 20.91
CA ARG A 80 -16.27 -0.55 22.25
C ARG A 80 -15.49 -1.59 23.05
N ALA A 81 -15.94 -2.85 23.05
CA ALA A 81 -15.29 -3.88 23.85
C ALA A 81 -13.91 -4.22 23.28
N ALA A 82 -13.78 -4.23 21.94
CA ALA A 82 -12.51 -4.48 21.28
C ALA A 82 -11.46 -3.40 21.61
N VAL A 83 -11.83 -2.11 21.52
CA VAL A 83 -10.91 -1.01 21.83
C VAL A 83 -10.57 -0.93 23.32
N GLU A 84 -11.53 -1.16 24.21
CA GLU A 84 -11.28 -1.17 25.66
C GLU A 84 -10.30 -2.29 26.04
N ALA A 85 -10.46 -3.48 25.47
CA ALA A 85 -9.52 -4.60 25.65
C ALA A 85 -8.14 -4.30 25.06
N PHE A 86 -8.08 -3.69 23.87
CA PHE A 86 -6.82 -3.29 23.23
C PHE A 86 -6.06 -2.25 24.06
N CYS A 87 -6.77 -1.23 24.56
CA CYS A 87 -6.19 -0.21 25.41
C CYS A 87 -5.69 -0.78 26.74
N ALA A 88 -6.45 -1.70 27.36
CA ALA A 88 -6.02 -2.38 28.57
C ALA A 88 -4.75 -3.23 28.36
N GLU A 89 -4.67 -3.97 27.24
CA GLU A 89 -3.49 -4.76 26.87
C GLU A 89 -2.26 -3.87 26.63
N GLY A 90 -2.42 -2.77 25.90
CA GLY A 90 -1.33 -1.88 25.52
C GLY A 90 -1.00 -0.78 26.54
N GLY A 91 -1.72 -0.70 27.66
CA GLY A 91 -1.59 0.43 28.61
C GLY A 91 -1.94 1.80 28.01
N ILE A 92 -2.83 1.84 27.02
CA ILE A 92 -3.18 3.05 26.28
C ILE A 92 -4.27 3.81 27.06
N PRO A 93 -4.09 5.12 27.34
CA PRO A 93 -4.93 5.83 28.30
C PRO A 93 -6.34 6.15 27.79
N HIS A 94 -6.56 6.19 26.47
CA HIS A 94 -7.82 6.65 25.90
C HIS A 94 -8.36 5.72 24.80
N ALA A 95 -9.52 5.12 25.09
CA ALA A 95 -10.30 4.32 24.14
C ALA A 95 -11.41 5.17 23.50
N TYR A 96 -11.50 5.16 22.17
CA TYR A 96 -12.50 5.88 21.41
C TYR A 96 -13.33 4.94 20.52
N THR A 97 -14.57 5.35 20.24
CA THR A 97 -15.41 4.72 19.20
C THR A 97 -15.72 5.65 18.03
N ASP A 98 -15.13 6.84 18.04
CA ASP A 98 -15.27 7.86 16.99
C ASP A 98 -13.88 8.43 16.67
N MET A 99 -13.42 8.18 15.45
CA MET A 99 -12.08 8.59 15.00
C MET A 99 -11.94 10.10 14.94
N ASN A 100 -12.96 10.82 14.48
CA ASN A 100 -12.91 12.27 14.35
C ASN A 100 -12.83 12.94 15.73
N ARG A 101 -13.52 12.40 16.73
CA ARG A 101 -13.42 12.82 18.13
C ARG A 101 -12.02 12.56 18.67
N MET A 102 -11.47 11.37 18.46
CA MET A 102 -10.09 11.03 18.86
C MET A 102 -9.08 12.02 18.25
N LEU A 103 -9.16 12.27 16.93
CA LEU A 103 -8.26 13.21 16.25
C LEU A 103 -8.35 14.63 16.83
N ARG A 104 -9.56 15.12 17.13
CA ARG A 104 -9.76 16.48 17.70
C ARG A 104 -9.25 16.62 19.13
N GLU A 105 -9.57 15.65 19.99
CA GLU A 105 -9.24 15.68 21.42
C GLU A 105 -7.76 15.35 21.65
N GLN A 106 -7.27 14.31 20.98
CA GLN A 106 -5.93 13.78 21.22
C GLN A 106 -4.88 14.45 20.36
N ARG A 107 -5.21 14.94 19.15
CA ARG A 107 -4.27 15.62 18.25
C ARG A 107 -2.95 14.84 18.08
N PRO A 108 -2.98 13.57 17.68
CA PRO A 108 -1.76 12.78 17.51
C PRO A 108 -0.87 13.40 16.42
N ASP A 109 0.44 13.16 16.52
CA ASP A 109 1.43 13.50 15.50
C ASP A 109 1.48 12.44 14.39
N LEU A 110 1.23 11.18 14.74
CA LEU A 110 1.18 10.02 13.85
C LEU A 110 -0.06 9.18 14.16
N VAL A 111 -0.77 8.72 13.14
CA VAL A 111 -1.75 7.64 13.28
C VAL A 111 -1.28 6.39 12.56
N THR A 112 -1.51 5.23 13.15
CA THR A 112 -1.45 3.96 12.43
C THR A 112 -2.87 3.53 12.05
N ILE A 113 -3.08 3.15 10.79
CA ILE A 113 -4.35 2.67 10.26
C ILE A 113 -4.24 1.17 9.99
N CYS A 114 -5.00 0.39 10.75
CA CYS A 114 -5.03 -1.07 10.77
C CYS A 114 -6.43 -1.63 10.41
N THR A 115 -7.23 -0.84 9.70
CA THR A 115 -8.61 -1.18 9.32
C THR A 115 -8.65 -1.94 7.99
N PRO A 116 -9.84 -2.37 7.51
CA PRO A 116 -9.96 -2.90 6.16
C PRO A 116 -9.61 -1.85 5.08
N PRO A 117 -9.03 -2.26 3.92
CA PRO A 117 -8.53 -1.34 2.90
C PRO A 117 -9.56 -0.35 2.34
N THR A 118 -10.83 -0.72 2.33
CA THR A 118 -11.93 0.15 1.87
C THR A 118 -12.10 1.41 2.70
N LEU A 119 -11.62 1.41 3.96
CA LEU A 119 -11.69 2.54 4.87
C LEU A 119 -10.44 3.42 4.83
N HIS A 120 -9.34 2.94 4.24
CA HIS A 120 -8.04 3.61 4.30
C HIS A 120 -8.06 5.00 3.68
N ARG A 121 -8.77 5.20 2.55
CA ARG A 121 -8.83 6.51 1.89
C ARG A 121 -9.38 7.59 2.82
N GLU A 122 -10.58 7.38 3.34
CA GLU A 122 -11.27 8.39 4.16
C GLU A 122 -10.53 8.64 5.46
N GLN A 123 -10.02 7.58 6.09
CA GLN A 123 -9.29 7.66 7.36
C GLN A 123 -7.94 8.37 7.18
N THR A 124 -7.18 8.02 6.13
CA THR A 124 -5.90 8.67 5.81
C THR A 124 -6.11 10.16 5.54
N ILE A 125 -7.06 10.53 4.68
CA ILE A 125 -7.35 11.93 4.36
C ILE A 125 -7.79 12.71 5.61
N ALA A 126 -8.65 12.13 6.46
CA ALA A 126 -9.08 12.77 7.69
C ALA A 126 -7.92 13.00 8.67
N ALA A 127 -7.00 12.04 8.80
CA ALA A 127 -5.82 12.16 9.66
C ALA A 127 -4.82 13.21 9.13
N LEU A 128 -4.53 13.20 7.83
CA LEU A 128 -3.67 14.20 7.19
C LEU A 128 -4.24 15.62 7.36
N ARG A 129 -5.55 15.80 7.16
CA ARG A 129 -6.24 17.08 7.39
C ARG A 129 -6.24 17.50 8.86
N ALA A 130 -6.24 16.54 9.78
CA ALA A 130 -6.05 16.81 11.20
C ALA A 130 -4.60 17.21 11.52
N GLY A 131 -3.66 17.11 10.58
CA GLY A 131 -2.24 17.43 10.75
C GLY A 131 -1.40 16.28 11.28
N ALA A 132 -1.92 15.05 11.26
CA ALA A 132 -1.18 13.86 11.66
C ALA A 132 -0.53 13.20 10.44
N TRP A 133 0.70 12.70 10.61
CA TRP A 133 1.30 11.76 9.69
C TRP A 133 0.52 10.44 9.74
N VAL A 134 0.60 9.67 8.66
CA VAL A 134 -0.16 8.42 8.54
C VAL A 134 0.79 7.27 8.22
N TRP A 135 0.66 6.19 8.98
CA TRP A 135 1.22 4.89 8.62
C TRP A 135 0.06 3.93 8.36
N CYS A 136 -0.18 3.59 7.10
CA CYS A 136 -1.37 2.84 6.68
C CYS A 136 -1.01 1.41 6.29
N GLU A 137 -1.77 0.43 6.80
CA GLU A 137 -1.63 -0.96 6.38
C GLU A 137 -1.84 -1.15 4.87
N LYS A 138 -1.27 -2.25 4.38
CA LYS A 138 -1.46 -2.71 3.01
C LYS A 138 -2.72 -3.58 2.90
N PRO A 139 -3.35 -3.66 1.71
CA PRO A 139 -3.19 -2.77 0.56
C PRO A 139 -3.50 -1.31 0.90
N PRO A 140 -2.80 -0.33 0.29
CA PRO A 140 -2.89 1.07 0.70
C PRO A 140 -4.31 1.61 0.59
N VAL A 141 -4.95 1.40 -0.55
CA VAL A 141 -6.32 1.79 -0.88
C VAL A 141 -6.83 0.90 -2.02
N PRO A 142 -8.14 0.85 -2.30
CA PRO A 142 -8.69 -0.05 -3.31
C PRO A 142 -8.37 0.34 -4.77
N THR A 143 -8.06 1.60 -5.06
CA THR A 143 -7.92 2.09 -6.45
C THR A 143 -6.81 3.13 -6.61
N LEU A 144 -6.32 3.33 -7.84
CA LEU A 144 -5.37 4.39 -8.14
C LEU A 144 -5.98 5.78 -7.91
N ALA A 145 -7.27 5.97 -8.24
CA ALA A 145 -7.99 7.20 -7.95
C ALA A 145 -8.03 7.51 -6.44
N ASP A 146 -8.23 6.48 -5.60
CA ASP A 146 -8.19 6.64 -4.15
C ASP A 146 -6.80 7.01 -3.65
N PHE A 147 -5.74 6.47 -4.27
CA PHE A 147 -4.36 6.76 -3.88
C PHE A 147 -4.00 8.19 -4.25
N ASP A 148 -4.35 8.61 -5.47
CA ASP A 148 -4.16 9.98 -5.93
C ASP A 148 -4.90 10.99 -5.03
N ALA A 149 -6.09 10.63 -4.51
CA ALA A 149 -6.81 11.45 -3.54
C ALA A 149 -6.13 11.52 -2.17
N VAL A 150 -5.45 10.45 -1.74
CA VAL A 150 -4.61 10.43 -0.52
C VAL A 150 -3.38 11.31 -0.71
N GLU A 151 -2.66 11.15 -1.84
CA GLU A 151 -1.47 11.93 -2.17
C GLU A 151 -1.80 13.43 -2.26
N ALA A 152 -2.94 13.78 -2.87
CA ALA A 152 -3.41 15.17 -2.92
C ALA A 152 -3.79 15.77 -1.55
N ALA A 153 -3.99 14.95 -0.53
CA ALA A 153 -4.29 15.39 0.84
C ALA A 153 -3.04 15.53 1.72
N GLU A 154 -1.86 15.13 1.24
CA GLU A 154 -0.61 15.30 1.97
C GLU A 154 -0.24 16.79 2.12
N GLY A 155 0.52 17.09 3.16
CA GLY A 155 0.99 18.44 3.45
C GLY A 155 2.08 18.94 2.48
N PRO A 156 2.46 20.22 2.60
CA PRO A 156 3.58 20.79 1.86
C PRO A 156 4.91 20.14 2.30
N ALA A 157 6.04 20.65 1.78
CA ALA A 157 7.36 20.25 2.25
C ALA A 157 7.45 20.34 3.78
N GLY A 158 7.81 19.23 4.44
CA GLY A 158 7.75 19.07 5.89
C GLY A 158 6.61 18.16 6.39
N GLY A 159 5.69 17.75 5.51
CA GLY A 159 4.57 16.87 5.83
C GLY A 159 3.33 17.62 6.34
N PRO A 160 2.33 16.90 6.89
CA PRO A 160 2.32 15.45 7.12
C PRO A 160 2.22 14.63 5.83
N TYR A 161 2.82 13.44 5.83
CA TYR A 161 2.76 12.50 4.71
C TYR A 161 2.08 11.18 5.12
N ALA A 162 1.59 10.43 4.14
CA ALA A 162 1.13 9.06 4.33
C ALA A 162 2.18 8.08 3.82
N SER A 163 2.56 7.12 4.66
CA SER A 163 3.46 6.01 4.33
C SER A 163 2.70 4.69 4.42
N ILE A 164 2.93 3.79 3.47
CA ILE A 164 2.28 2.49 3.38
C ILE A 164 3.15 1.42 4.02
N VAL A 165 2.55 0.51 4.78
CA VAL A 165 3.24 -0.63 5.41
C VAL A 165 3.80 -1.57 4.33
N PHE A 166 5.10 -1.46 4.10
CA PHE A 166 5.90 -2.26 3.19
C PHE A 166 7.20 -2.64 3.88
N GLN A 167 7.05 -3.33 5.01
CA GLN A 167 8.11 -3.58 5.99
C GLN A 167 9.29 -4.39 5.44
N HIS A 168 9.10 -5.11 4.33
CA HIS A 168 10.14 -5.91 3.67
C HIS A 168 11.32 -5.05 3.16
N ARG A 169 11.09 -3.74 2.92
CA ARG A 169 12.12 -2.78 2.46
C ARG A 169 13.11 -2.33 3.54
N PHE A 170 12.82 -2.60 4.82
CA PHE A 170 13.44 -1.94 5.98
C PHE A 170 14.36 -2.85 6.81
N GLY A 171 14.61 -4.09 6.39
CA GLY A 171 15.66 -4.92 6.97
C GLY A 171 17.06 -4.52 6.48
N SER A 172 18.11 -4.82 7.28
CA SER A 172 19.49 -4.51 6.88
C SER A 172 19.92 -5.27 5.61
N GLY A 173 19.45 -6.51 5.44
CA GLY A 173 19.63 -7.30 4.22
C GLY A 173 19.11 -6.60 2.96
N ALA A 174 17.86 -6.14 3.00
CA ALA A 174 17.25 -5.39 1.90
C ALA A 174 17.98 -4.07 1.63
N ALA A 175 18.39 -3.35 2.68
CA ALA A 175 19.12 -2.10 2.54
C ALA A 175 20.50 -2.31 1.88
N HIS A 176 21.21 -3.36 2.26
CA HIS A 176 22.50 -3.71 1.69
C HIS A 176 22.40 -4.11 0.21
N VAL A 177 21.46 -5.01 -0.13
CA VAL A 177 21.27 -5.43 -1.53
C VAL A 177 20.82 -4.27 -2.41
N ARG A 178 19.90 -3.42 -1.93
CA ARG A 178 19.50 -2.21 -2.66
C ARG A 178 20.71 -1.33 -2.98
N ARG A 179 21.60 -1.13 -2.01
CA ARG A 179 22.85 -0.37 -2.21
C ARG A 179 23.74 -1.02 -3.27
N LEU A 180 24.00 -2.32 -3.17
CA LEU A 180 24.84 -3.05 -4.14
C LEU A 180 24.27 -2.98 -5.58
N LEU A 181 22.94 -3.07 -5.74
CA LEU A 181 22.27 -2.96 -7.03
C LEU A 181 22.33 -1.53 -7.58
N ALA A 182 22.09 -0.52 -6.74
CA ALA A 182 22.17 0.89 -7.13
C ALA A 182 23.59 1.31 -7.54
N GLU A 183 24.61 0.80 -6.83
CA GLU A 183 26.02 1.01 -7.16
C GLU A 183 26.52 0.14 -8.32
N GLN A 184 25.69 -0.79 -8.83
CA GLN A 184 26.07 -1.81 -9.81
C GLN A 184 27.33 -2.59 -9.39
N ALA A 185 27.51 -2.82 -8.08
CA ALA A 185 28.68 -3.49 -7.52
C ALA A 185 28.86 -4.93 -8.08
N MET A 186 27.74 -5.59 -8.40
CA MET A 186 27.68 -6.93 -9.02
C MET A 186 27.44 -6.87 -10.54
N GLY A 187 27.71 -5.71 -11.15
CA GLY A 187 27.32 -5.39 -12.53
C GLY A 187 25.83 -5.06 -12.65
N ARG A 188 25.35 -4.91 -13.90
CA ARG A 188 23.94 -4.56 -14.14
C ARG A 188 23.02 -5.75 -13.81
N PRO A 189 21.82 -5.49 -13.24
CA PRO A 189 20.78 -6.51 -13.15
C PRO A 189 20.27 -6.88 -14.56
N LEU A 190 20.04 -8.17 -14.81
CA LEU A 190 19.69 -8.72 -16.12
C LEU A 190 18.32 -9.41 -16.09
N VAL A 191 18.18 -10.38 -15.19
CA VAL A 191 16.98 -11.22 -15.07
C VAL A 191 16.54 -11.25 -13.62
N ALA A 192 15.23 -11.14 -13.37
CA ALA A 192 14.68 -11.28 -12.03
C ALA A 192 13.51 -12.27 -11.96
N HIS A 193 13.37 -12.90 -10.80
CA HIS A 193 12.22 -13.73 -10.46
C HIS A 193 11.63 -13.23 -9.14
N CYS A 194 10.33 -13.00 -9.12
CA CYS A 194 9.58 -12.59 -7.94
C CYS A 194 8.42 -13.56 -7.76
N GLN A 195 8.37 -14.23 -6.60
CA GLN A 195 7.40 -15.28 -6.33
C GLN A 195 6.79 -15.06 -4.95
N THR A 196 5.47 -15.18 -4.88
CA THR A 196 4.72 -15.38 -3.64
C THR A 196 3.72 -16.49 -3.92
N THR A 197 4.12 -17.72 -3.59
CA THR A 197 3.36 -18.93 -3.87
C THR A 197 3.07 -19.62 -2.55
N TRP A 198 1.89 -19.38 -2.02
CA TRP A 198 1.44 -19.85 -0.71
C TRP A 198 0.28 -20.83 -0.87
N TYR A 199 -0.23 -21.39 0.23
CA TYR A 199 -1.35 -22.33 0.22
C TYR A 199 -2.53 -21.82 1.04
N ARG A 200 -3.68 -21.61 0.42
CA ARG A 200 -4.94 -21.28 1.10
C ARG A 200 -5.98 -22.31 0.72
N ASN A 201 -6.63 -22.88 1.73
CA ASN A 201 -7.69 -23.87 1.52
C ASN A 201 -9.07 -23.21 1.53
N ALA A 202 -10.12 -23.99 1.30
CA ALA A 202 -11.51 -23.49 1.33
C ALA A 202 -11.89 -22.82 2.67
N ALA A 203 -11.32 -23.28 3.80
CA ALA A 203 -11.59 -22.69 5.12
C ALA A 203 -11.07 -21.25 5.23
N TYR A 204 -9.98 -20.91 4.54
CA TYR A 204 -9.50 -19.53 4.45
C TYR A 204 -10.56 -18.61 3.83
N TYR A 205 -11.24 -19.08 2.78
CA TYR A 205 -12.27 -18.31 2.06
C TYR A 205 -13.67 -18.39 2.67
N ALA A 206 -13.86 -19.16 3.75
CA ALA A 206 -15.14 -19.23 4.44
C ALA A 206 -15.53 -17.93 5.18
N VAL A 207 -14.61 -16.96 5.27
CA VAL A 207 -14.83 -15.66 5.91
C VAL A 207 -15.48 -14.69 4.90
N PRO A 208 -16.64 -14.05 5.21
CA PRO A 208 -17.47 -13.36 4.20
C PRO A 208 -16.79 -12.27 3.37
N TRP A 209 -15.73 -11.65 3.86
CA TRP A 209 -15.03 -10.55 3.19
C TRP A 209 -13.90 -11.00 2.25
N ARG A 210 -13.46 -12.26 2.35
CA ARG A 210 -12.38 -12.79 1.51
C ARG A 210 -12.89 -13.26 0.16
N GLY A 211 -12.00 -13.24 -0.84
CA GLY A 211 -12.27 -13.61 -2.20
C GLY A 211 -13.10 -12.60 -2.97
N ARG A 212 -13.39 -11.41 -2.45
CA ARG A 212 -14.29 -10.43 -3.07
C ARG A 212 -13.58 -9.16 -3.50
N TRP A 213 -13.96 -8.61 -4.65
CA TRP A 213 -13.43 -7.34 -5.12
C TRP A 213 -13.77 -6.19 -4.16
N GLN A 214 -15.02 -6.17 -3.66
CA GLN A 214 -15.51 -5.05 -2.86
C GLN A 214 -14.83 -4.94 -1.49
N THR A 215 -14.44 -6.05 -0.88
CA THR A 215 -13.98 -6.08 0.52
C THR A 215 -12.52 -6.47 0.71
N GLU A 216 -11.99 -7.42 -0.09
CA GLU A 216 -10.57 -7.79 -0.04
C GLU A 216 -9.73 -6.97 -1.03
N GLY A 217 -10.35 -6.48 -2.11
CA GLY A 217 -9.71 -5.58 -3.08
C GLY A 217 -8.90 -6.27 -4.18
N GLY A 218 -8.71 -7.59 -4.12
CA GLY A 218 -8.00 -8.37 -5.14
C GLY A 218 -7.57 -9.73 -4.60
N GLY A 219 -7.07 -10.60 -5.48
CA GLY A 219 -6.60 -11.93 -5.12
C GLY A 219 -5.14 -11.94 -4.61
N PRO A 220 -4.35 -13.00 -4.84
CA PRO A 220 -3.01 -13.11 -4.32
C PRO A 220 -2.06 -12.01 -4.80
N ALA A 221 -2.26 -11.40 -5.97
CA ALA A 221 -1.43 -10.27 -6.39
C ALA A 221 -1.56 -9.10 -5.39
N MET A 222 -2.78 -8.79 -4.97
CA MET A 222 -3.07 -7.72 -4.04
C MET A 222 -2.84 -8.11 -2.57
N GLY A 223 -3.37 -9.25 -2.14
CA GLY A 223 -3.39 -9.65 -0.73
C GLY A 223 -2.05 -10.17 -0.19
N HIS A 224 -1.25 -10.80 -1.06
CA HIS A 224 -0.05 -11.55 -0.66
C HIS A 224 1.20 -11.02 -1.37
N GLY A 225 1.22 -11.11 -2.71
CA GLY A 225 2.34 -10.76 -3.57
C GLY A 225 2.75 -9.30 -3.54
N ILE A 226 1.87 -8.41 -3.06
CA ILE A 226 2.15 -6.97 -2.98
C ILE A 226 3.46 -6.68 -2.24
N HIS A 227 3.81 -7.39 -1.17
CA HIS A 227 5.06 -7.17 -0.47
C HIS A 227 6.30 -7.54 -1.30
N GLN A 228 6.26 -8.65 -2.05
CA GLN A 228 7.40 -9.07 -2.87
C GLN A 228 7.51 -8.23 -4.14
N MET A 229 6.40 -7.86 -4.76
CA MET A 229 6.40 -6.92 -5.88
C MET A 229 6.91 -5.55 -5.45
N ASP A 230 6.51 -5.10 -4.26
CA ASP A 230 6.99 -3.86 -3.68
C ASP A 230 8.50 -3.87 -3.41
N LEU A 231 9.02 -4.93 -2.78
CA LEU A 231 10.45 -5.09 -2.56
C LEU A 231 11.22 -5.20 -3.89
N LEU A 232 10.68 -5.91 -4.89
CA LEU A 232 11.27 -5.98 -6.23
C LEU A 232 11.42 -4.58 -6.86
N LEU A 233 10.39 -3.75 -6.77
CA LEU A 233 10.41 -2.37 -7.26
C LEU A 233 11.39 -1.49 -6.47
N ASP A 234 11.53 -1.70 -5.16
CA ASP A 234 12.52 -1.02 -4.32
C ASP A 234 13.97 -1.36 -4.71
N LEU A 235 14.21 -2.61 -5.12
CA LEU A 235 15.53 -3.11 -5.51
C LEU A 235 15.92 -2.73 -6.94
N LEU A 236 14.98 -2.83 -7.89
CA LEU A 236 15.26 -2.69 -9.33
C LEU A 236 14.88 -1.33 -9.90
N GLY A 237 14.09 -0.53 -9.17
CA GLY A 237 13.59 0.75 -9.64
C GLY A 237 12.33 0.64 -10.50
N PRO A 238 12.04 1.64 -11.36
CA PRO A 238 10.77 1.70 -12.07
C PRO A 238 10.64 0.64 -13.17
N TRP A 239 9.41 0.13 -13.32
CA TRP A 239 9.01 -0.73 -14.42
C TRP A 239 8.59 0.08 -15.66
N SER A 240 8.53 -0.54 -16.83
CA SER A 240 8.20 0.12 -18.11
C SER A 240 6.98 -0.49 -18.79
N GLU A 241 6.89 -1.82 -18.84
CA GLU A 241 5.73 -2.54 -19.38
C GLU A 241 5.52 -3.87 -18.65
N VAL A 242 4.26 -4.33 -18.64
CA VAL A 242 3.85 -5.63 -18.10
C VAL A 242 2.93 -6.37 -19.06
N ARG A 243 3.12 -7.69 -19.16
CA ARG A 243 2.20 -8.64 -19.80
C ARG A 243 1.85 -9.74 -18.81
N ALA A 244 0.56 -9.96 -18.56
CA ALA A 244 0.11 -10.84 -17.49
C ALA A 244 -0.97 -11.83 -17.91
N MET A 245 -1.12 -12.87 -17.08
CA MET A 245 -2.22 -13.81 -17.06
C MET A 245 -2.71 -13.95 -15.61
N ALA A 246 -3.99 -14.16 -15.43
CA ALA A 246 -4.59 -14.45 -14.13
C ALA A 246 -5.64 -15.54 -14.29
N GLY A 247 -5.89 -16.29 -13.21
CA GLY A 247 -6.80 -17.42 -13.24
C GLY A 247 -7.46 -17.63 -11.89
N ARG A 248 -8.62 -18.29 -11.94
CA ARG A 248 -9.35 -18.82 -10.79
C ARG A 248 -9.49 -20.32 -11.01
N LEU A 249 -8.52 -21.08 -10.52
CA LEU A 249 -8.33 -22.49 -10.84
C LEU A 249 -9.00 -23.44 -9.84
N VAL A 250 -9.07 -23.06 -8.57
CA VAL A 250 -9.53 -23.95 -7.48
C VAL A 250 -10.60 -23.28 -6.61
N HIS A 251 -10.48 -21.99 -6.34
CA HIS A 251 -11.33 -21.33 -5.36
C HIS A 251 -12.58 -20.70 -5.97
N ASP A 252 -13.72 -20.87 -5.31
CA ASP A 252 -14.97 -20.16 -5.66
C ASP A 252 -14.99 -18.76 -5.04
N VAL A 253 -14.26 -17.85 -5.69
CA VAL A 253 -14.04 -16.45 -5.28
C VAL A 253 -14.27 -15.51 -6.46
N GLU A 254 -14.49 -14.22 -6.25
CA GLU A 254 -14.62 -13.23 -7.34
C GLU A 254 -13.27 -12.86 -7.97
N THR A 255 -12.19 -12.96 -7.20
CA THR A 255 -10.82 -12.56 -7.57
C THR A 255 -10.02 -13.72 -8.19
N GLU A 256 -8.79 -13.48 -8.62
CA GLU A 256 -7.89 -14.54 -9.05
C GLU A 256 -7.37 -15.36 -7.84
N ASP A 257 -7.02 -16.63 -8.05
CA ASP A 257 -6.26 -17.44 -7.08
C ASP A 257 -4.82 -17.73 -7.56
N VAL A 258 -4.52 -17.33 -8.79
CA VAL A 258 -3.18 -17.28 -9.36
C VAL A 258 -3.04 -16.15 -10.38
N SER A 259 -1.86 -15.52 -10.41
CA SER A 259 -1.44 -14.65 -11.50
C SER A 259 0.04 -14.85 -11.84
N THR A 260 0.37 -14.64 -13.12
CA THR A 260 1.73 -14.64 -13.64
C THR A 260 1.94 -13.42 -14.53
N ALA A 261 3.14 -12.85 -14.53
CA ALA A 261 3.45 -11.70 -15.36
C ALA A 261 4.91 -11.67 -15.81
N LEU A 262 5.13 -11.11 -17.00
CA LEU A 262 6.43 -10.66 -17.50
C LEU A 262 6.49 -9.14 -17.36
N VAL A 263 7.54 -8.64 -16.72
CA VAL A 263 7.74 -7.21 -16.45
C VAL A 263 9.08 -6.78 -17.02
N ARG A 264 9.13 -5.66 -17.74
CA ARG A 264 10.38 -5.01 -18.15
C ARG A 264 10.62 -3.79 -17.29
N PHE A 265 11.83 -3.64 -16.74
CA PHE A 265 12.27 -2.46 -16.00
C PHE A 265 12.90 -1.41 -16.91
N GLU A 266 12.84 -0.14 -16.49
CA GLU A 266 13.46 0.96 -17.26
C GLU A 266 14.98 0.79 -17.40
N ASN A 267 15.63 0.11 -16.44
CA ASN A 267 17.04 -0.24 -16.50
C ASN A 267 17.37 -1.42 -17.46
N GLY A 268 16.36 -1.99 -18.11
CA GLY A 268 16.49 -3.12 -19.05
C GLY A 268 16.34 -4.51 -18.43
N THR A 269 16.24 -4.63 -17.09
CA THR A 269 16.01 -5.92 -16.42
C THR A 269 14.66 -6.51 -16.86
N MET A 270 14.65 -7.81 -17.17
CA MET A 270 13.41 -8.55 -17.43
C MET A 270 13.06 -9.42 -16.23
N ALA A 271 11.80 -9.41 -15.79
CA ALA A 271 11.37 -10.15 -14.61
C ALA A 271 10.16 -11.04 -14.88
N THR A 272 10.10 -12.17 -14.18
CA THR A 272 8.89 -12.97 -14.03
C THR A 272 8.29 -12.73 -12.65
N VAL A 273 7.00 -12.46 -12.56
CA VAL A 273 6.25 -12.35 -11.30
C VAL A 273 5.23 -13.47 -11.23
N VAL A 274 5.15 -14.19 -10.11
CA VAL A 274 4.16 -15.24 -9.85
C VAL A 274 3.53 -15.04 -8.49
N ASN A 275 2.21 -14.89 -8.45
CA ASN A 275 1.43 -14.83 -7.22
C ASN A 275 0.46 -16.01 -7.22
N SER A 276 0.48 -16.84 -6.18
CA SER A 276 -0.39 -18.01 -6.07
C SER A 276 -0.76 -18.26 -4.62
N VAL A 277 -1.98 -18.71 -4.40
CA VAL A 277 -2.46 -19.25 -3.12
C VAL A 277 -2.78 -20.74 -3.22
N LEU A 278 -2.31 -21.39 -4.29
CA LEU A 278 -2.59 -22.79 -4.61
C LEU A 278 -1.45 -23.75 -4.27
N SER A 279 -0.33 -23.27 -3.75
CA SER A 279 0.96 -23.97 -3.73
C SER A 279 1.24 -24.59 -2.36
N PRO A 280 1.17 -25.93 -2.19
CA PRO A 280 1.42 -26.57 -0.89
C PRO A 280 2.86 -26.39 -0.36
N ASP A 281 3.83 -26.19 -1.25
CA ASP A 281 5.19 -25.78 -0.91
C ASP A 281 5.23 -24.24 -0.89
N GLU A 282 5.02 -23.67 0.29
CA GLU A 282 4.86 -22.23 0.45
C GLU A 282 6.21 -21.49 0.40
N VAL A 283 6.34 -20.49 -0.47
CA VAL A 283 7.54 -19.68 -0.59
C VAL A 283 7.26 -18.23 -1.01
N SER A 284 8.03 -17.31 -0.44
CA SER A 284 8.26 -15.97 -0.95
C SER A 284 9.72 -15.87 -1.40
N ARG A 285 9.96 -15.55 -2.67
CA ARG A 285 11.31 -15.50 -3.25
C ARG A 285 11.51 -14.31 -4.15
N ILE A 286 12.67 -13.66 -4.02
CA ILE A 286 13.23 -12.76 -5.03
C ILE A 286 14.58 -13.33 -5.46
N ARG A 287 14.81 -13.42 -6.76
CA ARG A 287 16.12 -13.68 -7.34
C ARG A 287 16.44 -12.61 -8.37
N VAL A 288 17.65 -12.07 -8.34
CA VAL A 288 18.16 -11.12 -9.34
C VAL A 288 19.51 -11.62 -9.84
N ASP A 289 19.56 -11.99 -11.10
CA ASP A 289 20.79 -12.33 -11.81
C ASP A 289 21.40 -11.03 -12.36
N CYS A 290 22.56 -10.68 -11.83
CA CYS A 290 23.41 -9.58 -12.31
C CYS A 290 24.55 -10.15 -13.16
N GLU A 291 25.29 -9.28 -13.86
CA GLU A 291 26.41 -9.71 -14.71
C GLU A 291 27.50 -10.49 -13.96
N ARG A 292 27.70 -10.23 -12.66
CA ARG A 292 28.79 -10.81 -11.86
C ARG A 292 28.34 -11.59 -10.64
N ALA A 293 27.05 -11.59 -10.32
CA ALA A 293 26.51 -12.39 -9.21
C ALA A 293 25.00 -12.59 -9.34
N THR A 294 24.50 -13.63 -8.69
CA THR A 294 23.08 -13.81 -8.42
C THR A 294 22.80 -13.47 -6.95
N VAL A 295 21.79 -12.62 -6.71
CA VAL A 295 21.25 -12.36 -5.38
C VAL A 295 19.92 -13.05 -5.21
N GLU A 296 19.71 -13.71 -4.08
CA GLU A 296 18.48 -14.41 -3.75
C GLU A 296 18.03 -14.05 -2.34
N LEU A 297 16.73 -13.87 -2.17
CA LEU A 297 16.02 -13.80 -0.90
C LEU A 297 14.97 -14.90 -0.91
N THR A 298 14.94 -15.77 0.09
CA THR A 298 13.90 -16.79 0.26
C THR A 298 13.40 -16.79 1.69
N HIS A 299 12.11 -16.62 1.88
CA HIS A 299 11.46 -16.57 3.19
C HIS A 299 9.96 -16.89 3.04
N LEU A 300 9.19 -16.88 4.13
CA LEU A 300 7.73 -16.95 4.03
C LEU A 300 7.11 -15.55 4.18
N TYR A 301 7.25 -14.94 5.36
CA TYR A 301 6.65 -13.63 5.65
C TYR A 301 7.70 -12.56 5.95
N GLY A 302 8.38 -12.64 7.10
CA GLY A 302 9.53 -11.76 7.40
C GLY A 302 10.85 -12.36 6.91
N HIS A 303 11.88 -11.54 6.81
CA HIS A 303 13.26 -11.94 6.49
C HIS A 303 14.31 -11.23 7.37
N ALA A 304 15.42 -11.92 7.61
CA ALA A 304 16.65 -11.46 8.24
C ALA A 304 17.83 -11.60 7.25
N ASN A 305 19.03 -11.20 7.66
CA ASN A 305 20.23 -11.29 6.82
C ASN A 305 20.52 -12.71 6.32
N ASP A 306 20.28 -13.74 7.15
CA ASP A 306 20.53 -15.14 6.81
C ASP A 306 19.62 -15.70 5.71
N ASP A 307 18.49 -15.02 5.42
CA ASP A 307 17.59 -15.38 4.32
C ASP A 307 18.09 -14.89 2.95
N TRP A 308 19.14 -14.05 2.94
CA TRP A 308 19.77 -13.54 1.73
C TRP A 308 20.99 -14.38 1.34
N ARG A 309 21.14 -14.61 0.03
CA ARG A 309 22.27 -15.33 -0.54
C ARG A 309 22.82 -14.59 -1.75
N ILE A 310 24.14 -14.41 -1.77
CA ILE A 310 24.86 -13.86 -2.93
C ILE A 310 25.82 -14.92 -3.48
N THR A 311 25.58 -15.33 -4.72
CA THR A 311 26.36 -16.32 -5.46
C THR A 311 27.14 -15.59 -6.56
N PRO A 312 28.46 -15.37 -6.40
CA PRO A 312 29.29 -14.68 -7.38
C PRO A 312 29.53 -15.56 -8.62
N ALA A 313 29.81 -14.93 -9.75
CA ALA A 313 30.29 -15.63 -10.95
C ALA A 313 31.68 -16.27 -10.69
N PRO A 314 32.04 -17.35 -11.41
CA PRO A 314 33.27 -18.11 -11.14
C PRO A 314 34.58 -17.30 -11.20
N ASP A 315 34.60 -16.21 -11.96
CA ASP A 315 35.75 -15.35 -12.20
C ASP A 315 35.87 -14.18 -11.21
N VAL A 316 34.89 -13.98 -10.33
CA VAL A 316 34.94 -12.93 -9.30
C VAL A 316 35.93 -13.31 -8.20
N PRO A 317 36.88 -12.42 -7.83
CA PRO A 317 37.79 -12.64 -6.71
C PRO A 317 37.05 -12.88 -5.39
N ALA A 318 37.54 -13.82 -4.59
CA ALA A 318 36.91 -14.20 -3.32
C ALA A 318 36.80 -13.03 -2.32
N GLU A 319 37.79 -12.15 -2.30
CA GLU A 319 37.81 -10.92 -1.48
C GLU A 319 36.68 -9.95 -1.85
N GLU A 320 36.40 -9.81 -3.14
CA GLU A 320 35.32 -8.96 -3.63
C GLU A 320 33.95 -9.56 -3.30
N ALA A 321 33.79 -10.86 -3.53
CA ALA A 321 32.57 -11.58 -3.15
C ALA A 321 32.30 -11.55 -1.64
N ALA A 322 33.34 -11.50 -0.81
CA ALA A 322 33.21 -11.37 0.64
C ALA A 322 32.60 -10.02 1.03
N LEU A 323 32.95 -8.93 0.36
CA LEU A 323 32.36 -7.60 0.59
C LEU A 323 30.87 -7.56 0.27
N TRP A 324 30.44 -8.27 -0.77
CA TRP A 324 29.02 -8.36 -1.10
C TRP A 324 28.23 -9.13 -0.04
N ARG A 325 28.85 -10.11 0.62
CA ARG A 325 28.21 -10.95 1.64
C ARG A 325 28.30 -10.39 3.06
N ASP A 326 28.96 -9.25 3.26
CA ASP A 326 28.99 -8.58 4.54
C ASP A 326 27.74 -7.71 4.70
N PHE A 327 26.68 -8.31 5.23
CA PHE A 327 25.43 -7.63 5.55
C PHE A 327 25.49 -6.81 6.84
N GLY A 328 26.61 -6.85 7.59
CA GLY A 328 26.74 -6.22 8.89
C GLY A 328 25.76 -6.78 9.94
N PRO A 329 25.44 -6.00 10.98
CA PRO A 329 24.49 -6.39 12.01
C PRO A 329 23.09 -6.69 11.45
N ASP A 330 22.48 -7.75 11.96
CA ASP A 330 21.13 -8.13 11.55
C ASP A 330 20.08 -7.20 12.14
N VAL A 331 19.28 -6.63 11.25
CA VAL A 331 18.05 -5.91 11.56
C VAL A 331 16.97 -6.56 10.69
N PRO A 332 16.12 -7.42 11.27
CA PRO A 332 15.06 -8.09 10.52
C PRO A 332 14.08 -7.09 9.90
N SER A 333 13.59 -7.44 8.70
CA SER A 333 12.46 -6.74 8.11
C SER A 333 11.23 -6.88 9.02
N SER A 334 10.70 -5.74 9.46
CA SER A 334 9.64 -5.72 10.46
C SER A 334 8.90 -4.39 10.49
N HIS A 335 7.69 -4.42 11.03
CA HIS A 335 6.92 -3.22 11.37
C HIS A 335 7.73 -2.23 12.20
N LEU A 336 8.52 -2.71 13.16
CA LEU A 336 9.42 -1.88 13.97
C LEU A 336 10.50 -1.19 13.12
N ALA A 337 11.16 -1.92 12.22
CA ALA A 337 12.20 -1.35 11.37
C ALA A 337 11.66 -0.24 10.46
N GLN A 338 10.47 -0.45 9.87
CA GLN A 338 9.80 0.59 9.08
C GLN A 338 9.36 1.77 9.95
N LEU A 339 8.69 1.53 11.08
CA LEU A 339 8.20 2.59 11.95
C LEU A 339 9.35 3.47 12.47
N ARG A 340 10.51 2.88 12.75
CA ARG A 340 11.72 3.62 13.15
C ARG A 340 12.20 4.58 12.05
N GLU A 341 12.22 4.14 10.78
CA GLU A 341 12.54 5.03 9.66
C GLU A 341 11.50 6.14 9.50
N LEU A 342 10.21 5.80 9.60
CA LEU A 342 9.14 6.78 9.51
C LEU A 342 9.27 7.86 10.60
N VAL A 343 9.51 7.48 11.85
CA VAL A 343 9.73 8.43 12.96
C VAL A 343 10.98 9.29 12.71
N ALA A 344 12.05 8.73 12.16
CA ALA A 344 13.23 9.50 11.79
C ALA A 344 12.91 10.55 10.70
N SER A 345 12.22 10.15 9.64
CA SER A 345 11.76 11.04 8.56
C SER A 345 10.82 12.13 9.08
N MET A 346 9.90 11.80 10.00
CA MET A 346 9.06 12.78 10.69
C MET A 346 9.88 13.84 11.42
N ARG A 347 10.90 13.43 12.17
CA ARG A 347 11.77 14.36 12.92
C ARG A 347 12.62 15.22 11.98
N ALA A 348 13.02 14.69 10.83
CA ALA A 348 13.76 15.42 9.80
C ALA A 348 12.88 16.35 8.96
N GLY A 349 11.55 16.19 8.98
CA GLY A 349 10.65 16.89 8.07
C GLY A 349 10.76 16.40 6.62
N GLU A 350 11.22 15.16 6.44
CA GLU A 350 11.48 14.55 5.15
C GLU A 350 10.36 13.60 4.75
N ARG A 351 10.12 13.48 3.44
CA ARG A 351 9.15 12.50 2.95
C ARG A 351 9.69 11.09 3.22
N PRO A 352 8.96 10.24 3.95
CA PRO A 352 9.42 8.91 4.30
C PRO A 352 9.39 8.01 3.07
N ARG A 353 10.09 6.87 3.14
CA ARG A 353 9.96 5.83 2.11
C ARG A 353 8.54 5.25 2.12
N SER A 354 8.14 4.63 1.01
CA SER A 354 6.80 4.06 0.83
C SER A 354 5.67 5.10 0.93
N SER A 355 5.95 6.37 0.62
CA SER A 355 5.00 7.50 0.63
C SER A 355 4.85 8.13 -0.75
N GLY A 356 3.70 8.77 -1.00
CA GLY A 356 3.41 9.48 -2.26
C GLY A 356 3.69 8.60 -3.50
N PRO A 357 4.40 9.12 -4.51
CA PRO A 357 4.72 8.36 -5.72
C PRO A 357 5.50 7.06 -5.45
N ASP A 358 6.25 6.97 -4.35
CA ASP A 358 7.00 5.77 -3.98
C ASP A 358 6.12 4.66 -3.39
N GLY A 359 5.10 5.04 -2.60
CA GLY A 359 4.09 4.12 -2.07
C GLY A 359 3.08 3.66 -3.12
N ARG A 360 2.89 4.45 -4.19
CA ARG A 360 1.93 4.17 -5.27
C ARG A 360 2.37 3.04 -6.22
N LYS A 361 3.67 2.84 -6.39
CA LYS A 361 4.25 2.00 -7.47
C LYS A 361 3.72 0.56 -7.46
N SER A 362 3.56 -0.02 -6.29
CA SER A 362 3.12 -1.41 -6.12
C SER A 362 1.65 -1.57 -6.51
N LEU A 363 0.80 -0.62 -6.13
CA LEU A 363 -0.60 -0.56 -6.57
C LEU A 363 -0.70 -0.34 -8.08
N GLU A 364 0.14 0.53 -8.65
CA GLU A 364 0.19 0.79 -10.09
C GLU A 364 0.55 -0.47 -10.89
N LEU A 365 1.61 -1.19 -10.48
CA LEU A 365 2.02 -2.43 -11.13
C LEU A 365 0.93 -3.51 -11.04
N ILE A 366 0.30 -3.67 -9.87
CA ILE A 366 -0.79 -4.65 -9.69
C ILE A 366 -2.01 -4.29 -10.55
N THR A 367 -2.36 -3.01 -10.62
CA THR A 367 -3.47 -2.54 -11.47
C THR A 367 -3.17 -2.82 -12.95
N ALA A 368 -1.94 -2.56 -13.38
CA ALA A 368 -1.48 -2.87 -14.74
C ALA A 368 -1.44 -4.37 -15.03
N LEU A 369 -1.04 -5.19 -14.05
CA LEU A 369 -1.11 -6.65 -14.13
C LEU A 369 -2.55 -7.12 -14.34
N TYR A 370 -3.52 -6.61 -13.57
CA TYR A 370 -4.93 -6.96 -13.76
C TYR A 370 -5.45 -6.51 -15.12
N LYS A 371 -5.19 -5.26 -15.52
CA LYS A 371 -5.59 -4.76 -16.84
C LYS A 371 -5.02 -5.64 -17.96
N SER A 372 -3.72 -5.95 -17.90
CA SER A 372 -3.04 -6.77 -18.89
C SER A 372 -3.63 -8.18 -18.98
N ALA A 373 -3.84 -8.82 -17.84
CA ALA A 373 -4.45 -10.15 -17.79
C ALA A 373 -5.88 -10.12 -18.35
N PHE A 374 -6.65 -9.08 -18.03
CA PHE A 374 -8.08 -9.07 -18.30
C PHE A 374 -8.42 -8.69 -19.74
N THR A 375 -7.57 -7.86 -20.35
CA THR A 375 -7.77 -7.33 -21.71
C THR A 375 -6.90 -8.02 -22.76
N ASP A 376 -6.04 -8.93 -22.33
CA ASP A 376 -5.07 -9.62 -23.18
C ASP A 376 -4.10 -8.68 -23.93
N THR A 377 -3.71 -7.56 -23.30
CA THR A 377 -2.77 -6.58 -23.87
C THR A 377 -1.54 -6.38 -22.99
N THR A 378 -0.46 -5.86 -23.57
CA THR A 378 0.63 -5.24 -22.79
C THR A 378 0.15 -3.92 -22.23
N VAL A 379 0.52 -3.60 -20.99
CA VAL A 379 0.21 -2.32 -20.33
C VAL A 379 1.52 -1.60 -20.00
N SER A 380 1.62 -0.33 -20.37
CA SER A 380 2.78 0.51 -20.05
C SER A 380 2.62 1.21 -18.70
N ARG A 381 3.74 1.53 -18.05
CA ARG A 381 3.74 2.34 -16.83
C ARG A 381 3.15 3.72 -17.11
N GLY A 382 2.30 4.23 -16.21
CA GLY A 382 1.60 5.50 -16.38
C GLY A 382 0.43 5.47 -17.38
N GLU A 383 0.10 4.33 -18.00
CA GLU A 383 -1.00 4.22 -18.96
C GLU A 383 -2.37 4.37 -18.28
N ILE A 384 -2.51 3.90 -17.05
CA ILE A 384 -3.79 3.88 -16.31
C ILE A 384 -3.95 5.19 -15.55
N GLY A 385 -4.84 6.05 -16.04
CA GLY A 385 -5.18 7.35 -15.44
C GLY A 385 -6.67 7.68 -15.56
N PRO A 386 -7.06 8.94 -15.24
CA PRO A 386 -8.46 9.37 -15.31
C PRO A 386 -9.11 9.05 -16.66
N GLY A 387 -10.25 8.34 -16.61
CA GLY A 387 -10.99 7.88 -17.80
C GLY A 387 -10.75 6.42 -18.17
N ASP A 388 -9.68 5.79 -17.67
CA ASP A 388 -9.48 4.35 -17.78
C ASP A 388 -10.33 3.61 -16.72
N PRO A 389 -11.10 2.56 -17.07
CA PRO A 389 -11.91 1.81 -16.11
C PRO A 389 -11.11 1.24 -14.93
N TYR A 390 -9.82 0.90 -15.13
CA TYR A 390 -8.95 0.34 -14.11
C TYR A 390 -8.45 1.38 -13.11
N TYR A 391 -8.57 2.67 -13.42
CA TYR A 391 -8.20 3.76 -12.53
C TYR A 391 -9.09 3.83 -11.29
N THR A 392 -10.37 3.52 -11.44
CA THR A 392 -11.40 3.59 -10.38
C THR A 392 -11.90 2.22 -9.92
N ALA A 393 -11.43 1.12 -10.50
CA ALA A 393 -11.77 -0.23 -10.08
C ALA A 393 -10.75 -1.24 -10.60
N LEU A 394 -10.11 -2.03 -9.72
CA LEU A 394 -9.07 -3.00 -10.12
C LEU A 394 -9.53 -4.05 -11.15
N HIS A 395 -10.83 -4.37 -11.17
CA HIS A 395 -11.41 -5.30 -12.14
C HIS A 395 -11.88 -4.62 -13.45
N GLY A 396 -11.68 -3.31 -13.62
CA GLY A 396 -11.97 -2.58 -14.86
C GLY A 396 -13.42 -2.63 -15.33
N GLY A 397 -14.38 -2.78 -14.41
CA GLY A 397 -15.80 -2.98 -14.74
C GLY A 397 -16.20 -4.42 -15.08
N ALA A 398 -15.29 -5.38 -15.00
CA ALA A 398 -15.53 -6.80 -15.26
C ALA A 398 -15.31 -7.67 -14.00
N PRO A 399 -16.14 -7.56 -12.94
CA PRO A 399 -15.93 -8.29 -11.67
C PRO A 399 -16.05 -9.81 -11.82
N GLY A 400 -16.67 -10.30 -12.89
CA GLY A 400 -16.79 -11.73 -13.21
C GLY A 400 -15.78 -12.25 -14.24
N TRP A 401 -14.70 -11.51 -14.51
CA TRP A 401 -13.80 -11.75 -15.66
C TRP A 401 -13.23 -13.17 -15.75
N ALA A 402 -13.03 -13.85 -14.62
CA ALA A 402 -12.17 -15.03 -14.51
C ALA A 402 -12.27 -15.98 -15.73
N PRO A 403 -11.13 -16.26 -16.41
CA PRO A 403 -11.12 -17.07 -17.60
C PRO A 403 -11.69 -18.44 -17.27
N VAL A 404 -12.68 -18.86 -18.06
CA VAL A 404 -13.32 -20.17 -17.91
C VAL A 404 -12.26 -21.23 -18.19
N VAL A 405 -11.83 -21.96 -17.15
CA VAL A 405 -11.11 -23.21 -17.35
C VAL A 405 -12.11 -24.15 -18.04
N ALA A 406 -11.78 -24.60 -19.24
CA ALA A 406 -12.63 -25.47 -20.02
C ALA A 406 -12.76 -26.84 -19.34
N GLU A 407 -13.67 -26.99 -18.38
CA GLU A 407 -14.01 -28.28 -17.79
C GLU A 407 -15.53 -28.49 -17.79
N ALA A 408 -16.03 -29.11 -18.87
CA ALA A 408 -17.26 -29.93 -18.92
C ALA A 408 -17.61 -30.49 -20.33
N ALA A 409 -16.79 -30.31 -21.37
CA ALA A 409 -17.10 -30.87 -22.70
C ALA A 409 -16.83 -32.39 -22.85
N ALA A 410 -16.26 -33.04 -21.83
CA ALA A 410 -15.85 -34.45 -21.89
C ALA A 410 -16.89 -35.46 -21.32
N ASN A 411 -18.10 -35.02 -20.94
CA ASN A 411 -19.16 -35.90 -20.43
C ASN A 411 -20.43 -35.92 -21.30
N GLN A 412 -20.31 -35.71 -22.62
CA GLN A 412 -21.39 -36.05 -23.56
C GLN A 412 -21.14 -37.45 -24.13
N GLU A 413 -21.91 -38.40 -23.58
CA GLU A 413 -22.43 -39.62 -24.19
C GLU A 413 -21.46 -40.50 -24.99
N VAL A 414 -20.98 -41.56 -24.35
CA VAL A 414 -20.77 -42.84 -25.07
C VAL A 414 -22.10 -43.60 -25.01
N PRO A 415 -22.85 -43.75 -26.13
CA PRO A 415 -24.02 -44.61 -26.15
C PRO A 415 -23.58 -46.07 -26.04
N ALA A 416 -24.38 -46.84 -25.31
CA ALA A 416 -24.18 -48.25 -24.97
C ALA A 416 -24.10 -49.20 -26.17
#